data_AF-A0A5J4X5J3-F1
#
_entry.id   AF-A0A5J4X5J3-F1
#
_cell.length_a   1.000
_cell.length_b   1.000
_cell.length_c   1.000
_cell.angle_alpha   90.00
_cell.angle_beta   90.00
_cell.angle_gamma   90.00
#
_symmetry.space_group_name_H-M   'P 1'
#
loop_
_entity.id
_entity.type
_entity.pdbx_description
1 polymer ?
#
loop_
_entity_poly.entity_id
_entity_poly.type
_entity_poly.pdbx_seq_one_letter_code
_entity_poly.pdbx_strand_id
1 'polypeptide(L)'
;MTVPSEYNVDDGFLGLGEFILLEVLNEIIEINDMKQYLVANKKIYKLKDHSRFQSLIKNKIDSIIYNPLIPSLEDIELNDNTFKNISGKASTILFDPIIRSGIVKFEVLNIMGILGIGIADDSVSYQRDQWPAQVIGWDKIVYYSSWKKGTPFQ
;
A
#
# COMPACT_ATOMS: atom_id res chain seq x y z
N MET A 1 22.46 -19.36 30.63
CA MET A 1 21.62 -19.25 29.41
C MET A 1 22.55 -19.42 28.22
N THR A 2 22.40 -20.49 27.45
CA THR A 2 23.13 -20.70 26.19
C THR A 2 22.40 -19.93 25.08
N VAL A 3 23.13 -19.10 24.32
CA VAL A 3 22.56 -18.44 23.14
C VAL A 3 22.13 -19.54 22.16
N PRO A 4 20.87 -19.57 21.70
CA PRO A 4 20.42 -20.54 20.71
C PRO A 4 21.24 -20.38 19.42
N SER A 5 22.18 -21.29 19.17
CA SER A 5 23.07 -21.21 18.01
C SER A 5 22.43 -21.70 16.71
N GLU A 6 21.32 -22.44 16.81
CA GLU A 6 20.59 -23.03 15.68
C GLU A 6 19.91 -21.99 14.76
N TYR A 7 19.74 -20.76 15.23
CA TYR A 7 19.17 -19.65 14.43
C TYR A 7 20.23 -18.64 13.98
N ASN A 8 21.50 -18.85 14.32
CA ASN A 8 22.56 -17.96 13.87
C ASN A 8 22.79 -18.16 12.39
N VAL A 9 22.81 -17.05 11.66
CA VAL A 9 23.25 -17.06 10.26
C VAL A 9 24.77 -16.96 10.27
N ASP A 10 25.44 -17.96 9.68
CA ASP A 10 26.88 -17.90 9.44
C ASP A 10 27.22 -16.60 8.71
N ASP A 11 28.29 -15.90 9.09
CA ASP A 11 28.65 -14.57 8.54
C ASP A 11 27.56 -13.48 8.63
N GLY A 12 26.54 -13.69 9.48
CA GLY A 12 25.45 -12.76 9.71
C GLY A 12 24.65 -12.45 8.44
N PHE A 13 24.26 -11.18 8.27
CA PHE A 13 23.49 -10.75 7.10
C PHE A 13 24.17 -11.10 5.76
N LEU A 14 25.51 -11.06 5.73
CA LEU A 14 26.27 -11.37 4.53
C LEU A 14 26.29 -12.86 4.21
N GLY A 15 26.01 -13.76 5.14
CA GLY A 15 25.89 -15.19 4.85
C GLY A 15 24.51 -15.62 4.36
N LEU A 16 23.54 -14.70 4.31
CA LEU A 16 22.25 -14.97 3.67
C LEU A 16 22.44 -15.36 2.19
N GLY A 17 21.59 -16.28 1.74
CA GLY A 17 21.49 -16.68 0.34
C GLY A 17 20.88 -15.58 -0.52
N GLU A 18 21.15 -15.62 -1.83
CA GLU A 18 20.69 -14.59 -2.77
C GLU A 18 19.16 -14.43 -2.80
N PHE A 19 18.39 -15.51 -2.61
CA PHE A 19 16.93 -15.44 -2.57
C PHE A 19 16.41 -14.62 -1.38
N ILE A 20 16.98 -14.81 -0.19
CA ILE A 20 16.59 -14.05 1.00
C ILE A 20 17.01 -12.59 0.86
N LEU A 21 18.22 -12.34 0.33
CA LEU A 21 18.68 -10.97 0.09
C LEU A 21 17.79 -10.24 -0.94
N LEU A 22 17.26 -10.96 -1.94
CA LEU A 22 16.27 -10.41 -2.89
C LEU A 22 14.91 -10.14 -2.25
N GLU A 23 14.47 -10.95 -1.28
CA GLU A 23 13.27 -10.65 -0.49
C GLU A 23 13.47 -9.39 0.35
N VAL A 24 14.60 -9.27 1.05
CA VAL A 24 14.93 -8.03 1.78
C VAL A 24 14.94 -6.83 0.85
N LEU A 25 15.54 -6.95 -0.35
CA LEU A 25 15.54 -5.89 -1.37
C LEU A 25 14.11 -5.52 -1.82
N ASN A 26 13.20 -6.50 -1.92
CA ASN A 26 11.79 -6.27 -2.28
C ASN A 26 11.06 -5.41 -1.24
N GLU A 27 11.35 -5.62 0.04
CA GLU A 27 10.72 -4.88 1.14
C GLU A 27 11.22 -3.43 1.26
N ILE A 28 12.33 -3.06 0.61
CA ILE A 28 12.84 -1.68 0.61
C ILE A 28 11.93 -0.81 -0.26
N ILE A 29 11.07 0.01 0.36
CA ILE A 29 10.04 0.79 -0.34
C ILE A 29 10.66 1.82 -1.29
N GLU A 30 11.62 2.61 -0.82
CA GLU A 30 12.25 3.70 -1.57
C GLU A 30 13.32 3.19 -2.55
N ILE A 31 13.21 3.58 -3.82
CA ILE A 31 14.20 3.21 -4.86
C ILE A 31 15.60 3.72 -4.51
N ASN A 32 15.71 4.87 -3.84
CA ASN A 32 16.99 5.43 -3.43
C ASN A 32 17.67 4.60 -2.34
N ASP A 33 16.92 4.13 -1.36
CA ASP A 33 17.43 3.25 -0.31
C ASP A 33 17.84 1.88 -0.89
N MET A 34 17.06 1.38 -1.84
CA MET A 34 17.38 0.15 -2.56
C MET A 34 18.71 0.29 -3.33
N LYS A 35 18.95 1.45 -3.98
CA LYS A 35 20.23 1.73 -4.63
C LYS A 35 21.38 1.76 -3.62
N GLN A 36 21.21 2.46 -2.49
CA GLN A 36 22.22 2.52 -1.44
C GLN A 36 22.57 1.13 -0.91
N TYR A 37 21.54 0.30 -0.67
CA TYR A 37 21.69 -1.09 -0.27
C TYR A 37 22.50 -1.90 -1.31
N LEU A 38 22.18 -1.77 -2.60
CA LEU A 38 22.88 -2.50 -3.68
C LEU A 38 24.35 -2.12 -3.81
N VAL A 39 24.70 -0.84 -3.65
CA VAL A 39 26.08 -0.36 -3.84
C VAL A 39 26.95 -0.52 -2.60
N ALA A 40 26.36 -0.79 -1.43
CA ALA A 40 27.08 -0.93 -0.17
C ALA A 40 28.05 -2.13 -0.14
N ASN A 41 27.80 -3.19 -0.94
CA ASN A 41 28.59 -4.41 -0.87
C ASN A 41 28.67 -5.15 -2.22
N LYS A 42 29.85 -5.70 -2.56
CA LYS A 42 30.07 -6.43 -3.83
C LYS A 42 29.20 -7.68 -3.99
N LYS A 43 28.89 -8.40 -2.91
CA LYS A 43 28.00 -9.57 -2.92
C LYS A 43 26.56 -9.14 -3.22
N ILE A 44 26.07 -8.09 -2.56
CA ILE A 44 24.73 -7.54 -2.77
C ILE A 44 24.63 -6.90 -4.17
N TYR A 45 25.68 -6.25 -4.64
CA TYR A 45 25.72 -5.67 -5.98
C TYR A 45 25.48 -6.71 -7.09
N LYS A 46 25.92 -7.96 -6.90
CA LYS A 46 25.67 -9.06 -7.85
C LYS A 46 24.19 -9.45 -7.96
N LEU A 47 23.35 -9.07 -7.00
CA LEU A 47 21.90 -9.33 -7.09
C LEU A 47 21.29 -8.70 -8.35
N LYS A 48 21.87 -7.62 -8.89
CA LYS A 48 21.42 -6.98 -10.14
C LYS A 48 21.39 -7.93 -11.34
N ASP A 49 22.24 -8.97 -11.32
CA ASP A 49 22.41 -9.94 -12.40
C ASP A 49 21.43 -11.12 -12.25
N HIS A 50 20.73 -11.23 -11.12
CA HIS A 50 19.75 -12.28 -10.87
C HIS A 50 18.44 -12.00 -11.64
N SER A 51 17.84 -13.03 -12.24
CA SER A 51 16.62 -12.88 -13.07
C SER A 51 15.45 -12.21 -12.32
N ARG A 52 15.23 -12.56 -11.05
CA ARG A 52 14.21 -11.94 -10.20
C ARG A 52 14.44 -10.45 -9.96
N PHE A 53 15.68 -9.95 -10.00
CA PHE A 53 15.96 -8.53 -9.77
C PHE A 53 15.24 -7.64 -10.79
N GLN A 54 15.22 -8.05 -12.06
CA GLN A 54 14.51 -7.30 -13.11
C GLN A 54 13.00 -7.22 -12.83
N SER A 55 12.42 -8.29 -12.30
CA SER A 55 11.01 -8.30 -11.89
C SER A 55 10.76 -7.36 -10.70
N LEU A 56 11.66 -7.35 -9.71
CA LEU A 56 11.58 -6.45 -8.55
C LEU A 56 11.68 -4.98 -8.96
N ILE A 57 12.66 -4.64 -9.79
CA ILE A 57 12.83 -3.27 -10.29
C ILE A 57 11.63 -2.85 -11.11
N LYS A 58 11.15 -3.71 -12.01
CA LYS A 58 9.95 -3.43 -12.79
C LYS A 58 8.75 -3.16 -11.89
N ASN A 59 8.48 -4.03 -10.91
CA ASN A 59 7.39 -3.82 -9.96
C ASN A 59 7.51 -2.50 -9.18
N LYS A 60 8.73 -2.11 -8.78
CA LYS A 60 8.96 -0.84 -8.06
C LYS A 60 8.86 0.40 -8.96
N ILE A 61 9.30 0.32 -10.21
CA ILE A 61 9.18 1.41 -11.18
C ILE A 61 7.72 1.56 -11.64
N ASP A 62 7.00 0.45 -11.79
CA ASP A 62 5.59 0.42 -12.17
C ASP A 62 4.65 0.81 -11.00
N SER A 63 5.19 0.98 -9.78
CA SER A 63 4.42 1.52 -8.65
C SER A 63 3.98 2.95 -8.94
N ILE A 64 2.68 3.16 -8.86
CA ILE A 64 2.08 4.47 -9.04
C ILE A 64 2.28 5.26 -7.75
N ILE A 65 3.07 6.34 -7.82
CA ILE A 65 3.13 7.33 -6.76
C ILE A 65 1.74 7.94 -6.65
N TYR A 66 1.16 7.91 -5.44
CA TYR A 66 -0.16 8.43 -5.18
C TYR A 66 -0.17 9.49 -4.09
N ASN A 67 -1.14 10.38 -4.15
CA ASN A 67 -1.44 11.37 -3.13
C ASN A 67 -2.88 11.15 -2.63
N PRO A 68 -3.09 10.93 -1.33
CA PRO A 68 -4.44 10.85 -0.77
C PRO A 68 -5.09 12.23 -0.73
N LEU A 69 -6.31 12.33 -1.27
CA LEU A 69 -7.16 13.50 -1.20
C LEU A 69 -8.13 13.32 -0.04
N ILE A 70 -7.77 13.89 1.11
CA ILE A 70 -8.53 13.76 2.35
C ILE A 70 -9.57 14.90 2.43
N PRO A 71 -10.87 14.61 2.62
CA PRO A 71 -11.91 15.64 2.71
C PRO A 71 -11.73 16.62 3.88
N SER A 72 -11.21 16.14 5.02
CA SER A 72 -10.91 16.97 6.18
C SER A 72 -9.81 16.34 7.05
N LEU A 73 -8.74 17.11 7.30
CA LEU A 73 -7.65 16.71 8.21
C LEU A 73 -8.06 16.71 9.69
N GLU A 74 -9.21 17.29 10.04
CA GLU A 74 -9.76 17.22 11.40
C GLU A 74 -10.37 15.85 11.72
N ASP A 75 -10.74 15.08 10.69
CA ASP A 75 -11.44 13.80 10.83
C ASP A 75 -10.52 12.59 10.64
N ILE A 76 -9.34 12.81 10.05
CA ILE A 76 -8.39 11.75 9.68
C ILE A 76 -7.02 12.06 10.27
N GLU A 77 -6.50 11.10 11.03
CA GLU A 77 -5.09 11.02 11.39
C GLU A 77 -4.35 10.20 10.31
N LEU A 78 -3.32 10.80 9.69
CA LEU A 78 -2.50 10.17 8.66
C LEU A 78 -1.10 9.87 9.23
N ASN A 79 -0.74 8.58 9.26
CA ASN A 79 0.60 8.12 9.63
C ASN A 79 1.12 7.23 8.48
N ASP A 80 2.02 7.78 7.65
CA ASP A 80 2.50 7.17 6.41
C ASP A 80 1.36 6.72 5.48
N ASN A 81 1.13 5.41 5.35
CA ASN A 81 0.05 4.81 4.57
C ASN A 81 -1.13 4.33 5.42
N THR A 82 -1.16 4.72 6.69
CA THR A 82 -2.23 4.37 7.64
C THR A 82 -3.16 5.56 7.80
N PHE A 83 -4.42 5.35 7.44
CA PHE A 83 -5.50 6.33 7.58
C PHE A 83 -6.41 5.91 8.73
N LYS A 84 -6.55 6.77 9.74
CA LYS A 84 -7.38 6.50 10.90
C LYS A 84 -8.44 7.58 11.04
N ASN A 85 -9.70 7.16 11.06
CA ASN A 85 -10.80 8.05 11.38
C ASN A 85 -10.81 8.34 12.89
N ILE A 86 -10.77 9.62 13.25
CA ILE A 86 -10.70 10.09 14.65
C ILE A 86 -11.94 10.83 15.12
N SER A 87 -12.83 11.23 14.20
CA SER A 87 -14.04 12.00 14.56
C SER A 87 -15.34 11.19 14.50
N GLY A 88 -15.32 10.00 13.91
CA GLY A 88 -16.49 9.15 13.65
C GLY A 88 -17.35 9.60 12.47
N LYS A 89 -17.03 10.74 11.83
CA LYS A 89 -17.72 11.23 10.63
C LYS A 89 -17.37 10.40 9.41
N ALA A 90 -18.23 10.41 8.40
CA ALA A 90 -17.88 9.78 7.12
C ALA A 90 -16.69 10.49 6.46
N SER A 91 -15.70 9.70 6.03
CA SER A 91 -14.51 10.21 5.35
C SER A 91 -14.16 9.29 4.19
N THR A 92 -14.60 9.67 2.98
CA THR A 92 -14.21 8.98 1.74
C THR A 92 -12.89 9.58 1.25
N ILE A 93 -11.82 8.79 1.24
CA ILE A 93 -10.49 9.23 0.81
C ILE A 93 -10.31 8.85 -0.66
N LEU A 94 -10.01 9.83 -1.51
CA LEU A 94 -9.66 9.59 -2.92
C LEU A 94 -8.15 9.54 -3.08
N PHE A 95 -7.68 9.02 -4.22
CA PHE A 95 -6.25 8.94 -4.53
C PHE A 95 -5.99 9.55 -5.92
N ASP A 96 -5.01 10.42 -6.01
CA ASP A 96 -4.45 10.97 -7.25
C ASP A 96 -3.13 10.21 -7.56
N PRO A 97 -2.80 9.81 -8.80
CA PRO A 97 -3.41 10.19 -10.07
C PRO A 97 -4.72 9.48 -10.40
N ILE A 98 -5.58 10.17 -11.16
CA ILE A 98 -6.72 9.55 -11.84
C ILE A 98 -6.20 8.52 -12.87
N ILE A 99 -6.71 7.29 -12.77
CA ILE A 99 -6.38 6.22 -13.71
C ILE A 99 -7.23 6.34 -14.97
N ARG A 100 -6.62 6.77 -16.08
CA ARG A 100 -7.34 7.00 -17.36
C ARG A 100 -7.43 5.76 -18.26
N SER A 101 -6.49 4.83 -18.13
CA SER A 101 -6.42 3.61 -18.96
C SER A 101 -5.50 2.57 -18.33
N GLY A 102 -5.62 1.32 -18.76
CA GLY A 102 -4.77 0.21 -18.31
C GLY A 102 -5.38 -0.58 -17.15
N ILE A 103 -4.54 -1.40 -16.51
CA ILE A 103 -4.91 -2.23 -15.36
C ILE A 103 -4.02 -1.81 -14.19
N VAL A 104 -4.65 -1.44 -13.08
CA VAL A 104 -3.97 -1.03 -11.84
C VAL A 104 -4.35 -1.98 -10.72
N LYS A 105 -3.36 -2.35 -9.92
CA LYS A 105 -3.56 -3.11 -8.68
C LYS A 105 -3.58 -2.12 -7.52
N PHE A 106 -4.64 -2.15 -6.71
CA PHE A 106 -4.76 -1.36 -5.50
C PHE A 106 -4.93 -2.32 -4.32
N GLU A 107 -4.05 -2.23 -3.33
CA GLU A 107 -4.02 -3.11 -2.16
C GLU A 107 -4.31 -2.30 -0.90
N VAL A 108 -5.24 -2.80 -0.08
CA VAL A 108 -5.64 -2.15 1.17
C VAL A 108 -5.67 -3.19 2.29
N LEU A 109 -5.00 -2.89 3.40
CA LEU A 109 -5.07 -3.68 4.63
C LEU A 109 -6.13 -3.07 5.55
N ASN A 110 -7.19 -3.83 5.81
CA ASN A 110 -8.21 -3.43 6.78
C ASN A 110 -7.75 -3.73 8.22
N ILE A 111 -7.21 -2.72 8.91
CA ILE A 111 -6.78 -2.85 10.31
C ILE A 111 -8.00 -2.89 11.26
N MET A 112 -8.93 -1.96 11.10
CA MET A 112 -10.04 -1.77 12.03
C MET A 112 -11.30 -1.24 11.33
N GLY A 113 -11.95 -2.10 10.55
CA GLY A 113 -13.32 -1.89 10.09
C GLY A 113 -13.52 -0.81 9.03
N ILE A 114 -12.82 -0.89 7.88
CA ILE A 114 -13.22 -0.12 6.69
C ILE A 114 -14.67 -0.45 6.33
N LEU A 115 -15.47 0.55 5.93
CA LEU A 115 -16.89 0.37 5.61
C LEU A 115 -17.13 -0.06 4.16
N GLY A 116 -16.22 0.34 3.27
CA GLY A 116 -16.11 -0.18 1.93
C GLY A 116 -15.02 0.51 1.12
N ILE A 117 -14.83 0.01 -0.09
CA ILE A 117 -13.80 0.41 -1.03
C ILE A 117 -14.41 0.39 -2.43
N GLY A 118 -13.97 1.24 -3.34
CA GLY A 118 -14.55 1.27 -4.67
C GLY A 118 -13.78 2.10 -5.68
N ILE A 119 -14.30 2.12 -6.88
CA ILE A 119 -13.84 2.93 -8.00
C ILE A 119 -14.99 3.86 -8.38
N ALA A 120 -14.71 5.14 -8.52
CA ALA A 120 -15.66 6.15 -8.93
C ALA A 120 -15.15 6.85 -10.19
N ASP A 121 -16.09 7.24 -11.05
CA ASP A 121 -15.82 8.17 -12.14
C ASP A 121 -15.32 9.51 -11.58
N ASP A 122 -14.42 10.20 -12.32
CA ASP A 122 -13.80 11.44 -11.86
C ASP A 122 -14.78 12.62 -11.74
N SER A 123 -16.00 12.49 -12.27
CA SER A 123 -17.09 13.45 -12.07
C SER A 123 -17.78 13.33 -10.71
N VAL A 124 -17.51 12.30 -9.91
CA VAL A 124 -18.08 12.12 -8.57
C VAL A 124 -17.22 12.81 -7.53
N SER A 125 -17.84 13.58 -6.64
CA SER A 125 -17.15 14.26 -5.53
C SER A 125 -17.74 13.85 -4.19
N TYR A 126 -16.87 13.81 -3.17
CA TYR A 126 -17.22 13.41 -1.82
C TYR A 126 -16.85 14.54 -0.86
N GLN A 127 -17.83 15.01 -0.11
CA GLN A 127 -17.63 16.04 0.90
C GLN A 127 -17.33 15.43 2.28
N ARG A 128 -16.92 16.27 3.22
CA ARG A 128 -16.79 15.89 4.63
C ARG A 128 -18.13 15.35 5.15
N ASP A 129 -18.07 14.25 5.91
CA ASP A 129 -19.24 13.58 6.50
C ASP A 129 -20.26 13.05 5.49
N GLN A 130 -19.80 12.74 4.27
CA GLN A 130 -20.63 12.18 3.20
C GLN A 130 -20.20 10.75 2.84
N TRP A 131 -21.16 9.84 2.88
CA TRP A 131 -20.96 8.43 2.53
C TRP A 131 -21.18 8.22 1.04
N PRO A 132 -20.55 7.21 0.42
CA PRO A 132 -20.72 6.96 -1.01
C PRO A 132 -22.18 6.82 -1.47
N ALA A 133 -23.06 6.22 -0.66
CA ALA A 133 -24.48 6.06 -1.01
C ALA A 133 -25.28 7.39 -1.02
N GLN A 134 -24.72 8.49 -0.49
CA GLN A 134 -25.37 9.80 -0.40
C GLN A 134 -24.93 10.77 -1.50
N VAL A 135 -23.98 10.38 -2.36
CA VAL A 135 -23.48 11.25 -3.43
C VAL A 135 -24.38 11.20 -4.65
N ILE A 136 -24.40 12.30 -5.41
CA ILE A 136 -24.96 12.32 -6.76
C ILE A 136 -24.02 11.52 -7.67
N GLY A 137 -24.54 10.57 -8.43
CA GLY A 137 -23.75 9.70 -9.31
C GLY A 137 -23.42 8.33 -8.73
N TRP A 138 -24.25 7.78 -7.85
CA TRP A 138 -24.11 6.41 -7.33
C TRP A 138 -23.98 5.36 -8.45
N ASP A 139 -24.67 5.57 -9.56
CA ASP A 139 -24.60 4.75 -10.78
C ASP A 139 -23.21 4.76 -11.46
N LYS A 140 -22.35 5.71 -11.11
CA LYS A 140 -20.97 5.85 -11.59
C LYS A 140 -19.93 5.30 -10.60
N ILE A 141 -20.37 4.56 -9.59
CA ILE A 141 -19.50 4.00 -8.55
C ILE A 141 -19.62 2.48 -8.55
N VAL A 142 -18.48 1.82 -8.63
CA VAL A 142 -18.36 0.40 -8.30
C VAL A 142 -17.90 0.31 -6.85
N TYR A 143 -18.79 -0.07 -5.94
CA TYR A 143 -18.53 -0.09 -4.50
C TYR A 143 -18.62 -1.50 -3.94
N TYR A 144 -17.58 -1.91 -3.21
CA TYR A 144 -17.53 -3.12 -2.41
C TYR A 144 -17.67 -2.75 -0.94
N SER A 145 -18.77 -3.21 -0.33
CA SER A 145 -19.04 -2.99 1.07
C SER A 145 -18.41 -4.08 1.93
N SER A 146 -17.90 -3.71 3.10
CA SER A 146 -17.46 -4.68 4.11
C SER A 146 -18.62 -5.21 4.98
N TRP A 147 -19.82 -4.61 4.88
CA TRP A 147 -21.00 -5.04 5.61
C TRP A 147 -21.45 -6.43 5.13
N LYS A 148 -21.62 -7.38 6.05
CA LYS A 148 -22.21 -8.70 5.74
C LYS A 148 -23.69 -8.51 5.39
N LYS A 149 -24.16 -9.19 4.33
CA LYS A 149 -25.61 -9.31 4.05
C LYS A 149 -26.34 -9.77 5.32
N GLY A 150 -27.21 -8.92 5.87
CA GLY A 150 -28.16 -9.31 6.93
C GLY A 150 -28.19 -8.45 8.20
N THR A 151 -27.32 -7.46 8.38
CA THR A 151 -27.43 -6.51 9.50
C THR A 151 -28.18 -5.25 9.07
N PRO A 152 -29.37 -4.95 9.64
CA PRO A 152 -30.12 -3.74 9.29
C PRO A 152 -29.41 -2.50 9.81
N PHE A 153 -29.54 -1.40 9.06
CA PHE A 153 -29.20 -0.07 9.55
C PHE A 153 -30.12 0.25 10.75
N GLN A 154 -29.54 0.55 11.91
CA GLN A 154 -30.26 1.15 13.04
C GLN A 154 -30.16 2.67 12.96
#